data_AF-A0A952BFU9-F1
#
_entry.id   AF-A0A952BFU9-F1
#
_cell.length_a   1.000
_cell.length_b   1.000
_cell.length_c   1.000
_cell.angle_alpha   90.00
_cell.angle_beta   90.00
_cell.angle_gamma   90.00
#
_symmetry.space_group_name_H-M   'P 1'
#
loop_
_entity.id
_entity.type
_entity.pdbx_description
1 polymer ?
#
loop_
_entity_poly.entity_id
_entity_poly.type
_entity_poly.pdbx_seq_one_letter_code
_entity_poly.pdbx_strand_id
1 'polypeptide(L)'
;MWVVSTLQRFAKGLGCAALLSAAVVGAAAQAQDFQIVVGERVIVEGQEQVIFMSAEAFLVAQAQQNFFDILPSVTSTQLGFNEPQMTAFFACFIPATQTLVPFCDLSITLQRVPNSGSHDHDDPSRPLGRFEPASGNSGSDAIFETTYFSPEVSGVVSLTATGVGPQGQIFGPLNLTIGVRVPGLKDLGTGANYNLVGQTAIHPVNHFGTPRFNGKLVKVANVYAAAFPNNKLRYNDISLPLGGIFDLNAKWLPPHASHRFGVDIDIGLVPASQIRVLAIIIKGAGISTRLVESNHWHLRE
;
A
#
# COMPACT_ATOMS: atom_id res chain seq x y z
N MET A 1 -4.77 -9.64 -13.53
CA MET A 1 -6.19 -9.91 -13.89
C MET A 1 -6.74 -10.99 -12.96
N TRP A 2 -6.82 -10.74 -11.65
CA TRP A 2 -7.36 -11.69 -10.65
C TRP A 2 -7.78 -10.90 -9.39
N VAL A 3 -8.88 -10.15 -9.47
CA VAL A 3 -9.61 -9.62 -8.30
C VAL A 3 -11.11 -9.55 -8.66
N VAL A 4 -11.79 -10.70 -8.74
CA VAL A 4 -13.27 -10.75 -8.90
C VAL A 4 -13.90 -11.83 -7.99
N SER A 5 -13.12 -12.70 -7.34
CA SER A 5 -13.68 -13.97 -6.83
C SER A 5 -14.30 -13.94 -5.43
N THR A 6 -14.08 -12.89 -4.62
CA THR A 6 -14.51 -12.92 -3.21
C THR A 6 -15.89 -12.27 -2.98
N LEU A 7 -16.24 -11.21 -3.73
CA LEU A 7 -17.55 -10.55 -3.63
C LEU A 7 -18.69 -11.35 -4.31
N GLN A 8 -18.39 -12.14 -5.34
CA GLN A 8 -19.41 -12.94 -6.04
C GLN A 8 -20.05 -14.06 -5.18
N ARG A 9 -19.43 -14.48 -4.07
CA ARG A 9 -20.01 -15.52 -3.19
C ARG A 9 -21.08 -14.98 -2.24
N PHE A 10 -21.12 -13.68 -1.96
CA PHE A 10 -22.17 -13.09 -1.13
C PHE A 10 -23.42 -12.73 -1.96
N ALA A 11 -23.27 -12.36 -3.23
CA ALA A 11 -24.39 -11.92 -4.07
C ALA A 11 -25.31 -13.04 -4.57
N LYS A 12 -24.84 -14.30 -4.65
CA LYS A 12 -25.64 -15.42 -5.23
C LYS A 12 -26.77 -15.97 -4.35
N GLY A 13 -26.98 -15.43 -3.14
CA GLY A 13 -27.95 -15.96 -2.17
C GLY A 13 -29.17 -15.07 -1.87
N LEU A 14 -29.21 -13.82 -2.33
CA LEU A 14 -30.23 -12.84 -1.95
C LEU A 14 -30.76 -12.12 -3.20
N GLY A 15 -32.07 -12.26 -3.44
CA GLY A 15 -32.74 -11.68 -4.61
C GLY A 15 -32.61 -10.16 -4.70
N CYS A 16 -32.54 -9.68 -5.94
CA CYS A 16 -32.39 -8.28 -6.36
C CYS A 16 -33.28 -7.27 -5.62
N ALA A 17 -32.68 -6.57 -4.67
CA ALA A 17 -32.91 -5.16 -4.35
C ALA A 17 -31.55 -4.63 -3.87
N ALA A 18 -31.21 -3.37 -4.19
CA ALA A 18 -29.95 -2.76 -3.76
C ALA A 18 -29.74 -2.96 -2.24
N LEU A 19 -28.84 -3.87 -1.88
CA LEU A 19 -28.58 -4.23 -0.49
C LEU A 19 -27.57 -3.22 0.07
N LEU A 20 -28.07 -2.13 0.65
CA LEU A 20 -27.42 -1.59 1.84
C LEU A 20 -27.58 -2.66 2.93
N SER A 21 -26.57 -3.49 3.18
CA SER A 21 -26.60 -4.38 4.34
C SER A 21 -26.46 -3.53 5.60
N ALA A 22 -27.59 -3.13 6.19
CA ALA A 22 -27.65 -2.39 7.43
C ALA A 22 -27.29 -3.32 8.60
N ALA A 23 -26.07 -3.21 9.10
CA ALA A 23 -25.75 -3.56 10.48
C ALA A 23 -25.69 -2.25 11.28
N VAL A 24 -26.85 -1.74 11.71
CA VAL A 24 -26.92 -0.69 12.74
C VAL A 24 -27.90 -1.17 13.80
N VAL A 25 -27.33 -1.63 14.91
CA VAL A 25 -28.02 -1.94 16.17
C VAL A 25 -28.51 -0.61 16.76
N GLY A 26 -29.78 -0.59 17.17
CA GLY A 26 -30.54 0.63 17.43
C GLY A 26 -30.04 1.54 18.55
N ALA A 27 -30.31 2.84 18.39
CA ALA A 27 -30.49 3.81 19.46
C ALA A 27 -31.32 5.01 18.94
N ALA A 28 -31.93 5.70 19.90
CA ALA A 28 -32.95 6.74 19.78
C ALA A 28 -32.74 7.83 18.71
N ALA A 29 -33.86 8.29 18.14
CA ALA A 29 -33.93 9.47 17.29
C ALA A 29 -33.52 10.74 18.05
N GLN A 30 -32.34 11.28 17.77
CA GLN A 30 -31.98 12.69 17.99
C GLN A 30 -30.67 13.02 17.26
N ALA A 31 -30.69 14.11 16.50
CA ALA A 31 -29.77 14.56 15.44
C ALA A 31 -29.96 13.86 14.07
N GLN A 32 -30.28 14.65 13.04
CA GLN A 32 -30.13 14.21 11.65
C GLN A 32 -28.63 14.14 11.37
N ASP A 33 -28.02 12.99 11.59
CA ASP A 33 -26.60 12.79 11.34
C ASP A 33 -26.35 12.75 9.82
N PHE A 34 -25.93 13.87 9.25
CA PHE A 34 -25.56 13.98 7.84
C PHE A 34 -24.17 13.35 7.61
N GLN A 35 -24.12 12.28 6.82
CA GLN A 35 -22.90 11.48 6.64
C GLN A 35 -22.37 11.54 5.21
N ILE A 36 -21.07 11.28 5.05
CA ILE A 36 -20.47 10.99 3.74
C ILE A 36 -20.19 9.49 3.69
N VAL A 37 -20.52 8.87 2.56
CA VAL A 37 -20.22 7.45 2.28
C VAL A 37 -19.26 7.33 1.12
N VAL A 38 -18.50 6.23 1.09
CA VAL A 38 -17.61 5.86 -0.01
C VAL A 38 -18.08 4.54 -0.62
N GLY A 39 -18.00 4.45 -1.94
CA GLY A 39 -18.39 3.27 -2.69
C GLY A 39 -17.34 2.81 -3.70
N GLU A 40 -17.58 1.63 -4.26
CA GLU A 40 -16.84 1.04 -5.39
C GLU A 40 -17.83 0.60 -6.47
N ARG A 41 -17.43 0.69 -7.74
CA ARG A 41 -18.17 0.11 -8.87
C ARG A 41 -17.97 -1.40 -8.88
N VAL A 42 -19.07 -2.16 -8.87
CA VAL A 42 -19.08 -3.61 -9.02
C VAL A 42 -19.98 -4.02 -10.17
N ILE A 43 -19.67 -5.15 -10.80
CA ILE A 43 -20.53 -5.76 -11.81
C ILE A 43 -21.36 -6.87 -11.15
N VAL A 44 -22.67 -6.66 -11.05
CA VAL A 44 -23.64 -7.63 -10.53
C VAL A 44 -24.53 -8.05 -11.69
N GLU A 45 -24.48 -9.33 -12.05
CA GLU A 45 -25.29 -9.90 -13.14
C GLU A 45 -25.12 -9.19 -14.50
N GLY A 46 -23.91 -8.68 -14.77
CA GLY A 46 -23.61 -7.95 -16.01
C GLY A 46 -24.12 -6.51 -16.04
N GLN A 47 -24.67 -6.01 -14.93
CA GLN A 47 -24.99 -4.61 -14.73
C GLN A 47 -23.97 -3.96 -13.80
N GLU A 48 -23.54 -2.77 -14.14
CA GLU A 48 -22.65 -1.97 -13.32
C GLU A 48 -23.46 -1.29 -12.21
N GLN A 49 -23.02 -1.45 -10.97
CA GLN A 49 -23.66 -0.88 -9.79
C GLN A 49 -22.60 -0.25 -8.89
N VAL A 50 -22.92 0.89 -8.27
CA VAL A 50 -22.08 1.45 -7.20
C VAL A 50 -22.63 0.96 -5.87
N ILE A 51 -21.84 0.19 -5.13
CA ILE A 51 -22.22 -0.22 -3.77
C ILE A 51 -21.61 0.78 -2.80
N PHE A 52 -22.48 1.50 -2.10
CA PHE A 52 -22.09 2.34 -0.99
C PHE A 52 -22.05 1.51 0.29
N MET A 53 -20.98 1.71 1.04
CA MET A 53 -20.77 1.03 2.32
C MET A 53 -20.67 2.09 3.41
N SER A 54 -21.13 1.78 4.61
CA SER A 54 -20.79 2.63 5.77
C SER A 54 -19.27 2.70 5.91
N ALA A 55 -18.73 3.76 6.51
CA ALA A 55 -17.28 3.86 6.72
C ALA A 55 -16.71 2.62 7.42
N GLU A 56 -17.44 2.07 8.40
CA GLU A 56 -17.07 0.83 9.09
C GLU A 56 -17.13 -0.40 8.19
N ALA A 57 -18.20 -0.55 7.40
CA ALA A 57 -18.32 -1.67 6.47
C ALA A 57 -17.26 -1.59 5.37
N PHE A 58 -16.99 -0.39 4.84
CA PHE A 58 -15.92 -0.10 3.89
C PHE A 58 -14.57 -0.49 4.50
N LEU A 59 -14.27 -0.04 5.72
CA LEU A 59 -13.04 -0.40 6.44
C LEU A 59 -12.92 -1.91 6.73
N VAL A 60 -14.02 -2.63 6.94
CA VAL A 60 -14.01 -4.09 7.18
C VAL A 60 -13.83 -4.89 5.88
N ALA A 61 -14.52 -4.51 4.80
CA ALA A 61 -14.32 -5.14 3.50
C ALA A 61 -12.93 -4.81 2.94
N GLN A 62 -12.45 -3.59 3.22
CA GLN A 62 -11.11 -3.15 2.90
C GLN A 62 -10.08 -3.64 3.92
N ALA A 63 -10.39 -4.11 5.14
CA ALA A 63 -9.37 -4.66 6.06
C ALA A 63 -8.61 -5.87 5.50
N GLN A 64 -9.17 -6.54 4.49
CA GLN A 64 -8.49 -7.57 3.69
C GLN A 64 -7.78 -7.02 2.42
N GLN A 65 -8.01 -5.76 2.05
CA GLN A 65 -7.60 -5.04 0.84
C GLN A 65 -7.01 -3.62 1.10
N ASN A 66 -6.70 -3.25 2.35
CA ASN A 66 -6.49 -1.87 2.86
C ASN A 66 -5.22 -1.18 2.35
N PHE A 67 -4.64 -1.76 1.31
CA PHE A 67 -3.45 -1.27 0.69
C PHE A 67 -3.61 -1.31 -0.82
N PHE A 68 -3.24 -0.21 -1.46
CA PHE A 68 -2.95 -0.19 -2.87
C PHE A 68 -1.80 -1.15 -3.12
N ASP A 69 -2.06 -2.23 -3.84
CA ASP A 69 -1.04 -3.17 -4.25
C ASP A 69 -0.33 -2.59 -5.49
N ILE A 70 0.85 -2.01 -5.29
CA ILE A 70 1.74 -1.64 -6.39
C ILE A 70 2.38 -2.92 -6.92
N LEU A 71 2.00 -3.31 -8.13
CA LEU A 71 2.71 -4.35 -8.84
C LEU A 71 4.03 -3.77 -9.38
N PRO A 72 5.16 -4.48 -9.24
CA PRO A 72 6.41 -4.02 -9.80
C PRO A 72 6.27 -3.87 -11.33
N SER A 73 6.32 -2.63 -11.82
CA SER A 73 6.65 -2.34 -13.21
C SER A 73 8.12 -2.69 -13.39
N VAL A 74 8.38 -3.92 -13.84
CA VAL A 74 9.73 -4.40 -14.11
C VAL A 74 10.24 -3.60 -15.31
N THR A 75 10.99 -2.50 -15.09
CA THR A 75 12.21 -2.11 -15.85
C THR A 75 12.68 -0.65 -15.72
N SER A 76 11.96 0.31 -15.12
CA SER A 76 12.49 1.70 -15.06
C SER A 76 12.70 2.22 -13.64
N THR A 77 13.95 2.59 -13.34
CA THR A 77 14.37 3.45 -12.21
C THR A 77 13.91 4.91 -12.35
N GLN A 78 13.08 5.23 -13.36
CA GLN A 78 12.43 6.52 -13.47
C GLN A 78 11.11 6.48 -12.69
N LEU A 79 11.05 7.28 -11.62
CA LEU A 79 9.82 7.94 -11.16
C LEU A 79 9.10 8.49 -12.41
N GLY A 80 8.00 7.87 -12.86
CA GLY A 80 7.26 8.47 -13.98
C GLY A 80 6.40 7.60 -14.90
N PHE A 81 6.23 6.29 -14.69
CA PHE A 81 5.28 5.53 -15.52
C PHE A 81 4.17 4.87 -14.69
N ASN A 82 2.97 5.43 -14.89
CA ASN A 82 1.66 5.10 -14.33
C ASN A 82 1.62 5.11 -12.80
N GLU A 83 1.44 6.30 -12.22
CA GLU A 83 1.00 6.45 -10.83
C GLU A 83 -0.19 5.50 -10.59
N PRO A 84 -0.11 4.56 -9.63
CA PRO A 84 -1.22 3.68 -9.33
C PRO A 84 -2.45 4.51 -9.01
N GLN A 85 -3.57 4.23 -9.67
CA GLN A 85 -4.79 5.01 -9.54
C GLN A 85 -5.96 4.16 -9.05
N MET A 86 -6.86 4.77 -8.29
CA MET A 86 -8.12 4.16 -7.86
C MET A 86 -9.24 5.17 -8.04
N THR A 87 -10.28 4.76 -8.75
CA THR A 87 -11.52 5.52 -8.81
C THR A 87 -12.27 5.37 -7.48
N ALA A 88 -12.70 6.48 -6.92
CA ALA A 88 -13.47 6.55 -5.69
C ALA A 88 -14.76 7.33 -5.91
N PHE A 89 -15.81 6.89 -5.21
CA PHE A 89 -17.15 7.48 -5.29
C PHE A 89 -17.51 8.02 -3.92
N PHE A 90 -17.86 9.30 -3.83
CA PHE A 90 -18.32 9.94 -2.61
C PHE A 90 -19.75 10.40 -2.78
N ALA A 91 -20.55 10.30 -1.71
CA ALA A 91 -21.91 10.81 -1.71
C ALA A 91 -22.29 11.34 -0.33
N CYS A 92 -23.12 12.39 -0.33
CA CYS A 92 -23.77 12.90 0.87
C CYS A 92 -25.02 12.04 1.14
N PHE A 93 -25.18 11.57 2.37
CA PHE A 93 -26.15 10.56 2.74
C PHE A 93 -26.91 10.96 4.01
N ILE A 94 -28.23 10.74 4.01
CA ILE A 94 -29.10 10.92 5.18
C ILE A 94 -29.46 9.52 5.71
N PRO A 95 -28.85 9.06 6.83
CA PRO A 95 -29.07 7.73 7.37
C PRO A 95 -30.53 7.46 7.75
N ALA A 96 -31.21 8.47 8.30
CA ALA A 96 -32.59 8.34 8.75
C ALA A 96 -33.56 7.94 7.62
N THR A 97 -33.31 8.42 6.40
CA THR A 97 -34.15 8.15 5.22
C THR A 97 -33.49 7.19 4.24
N GLN A 98 -32.21 6.84 4.45
CA GLN A 98 -31.38 6.07 3.53
C GLN A 98 -31.33 6.68 2.12
N THR A 99 -31.34 8.00 2.03
CA THR A 99 -31.34 8.72 0.75
C THR A 99 -30.01 9.43 0.50
N LEU A 100 -29.53 9.34 -0.74
CA LEU A 100 -28.44 10.19 -1.23
C LEU A 100 -28.96 11.62 -1.46
N VAL A 101 -28.08 12.60 -1.25
CA VAL A 101 -28.40 14.02 -1.41
C VAL A 101 -27.77 14.54 -2.70
N PRO A 102 -28.58 14.88 -3.72
CA PRO A 102 -28.06 15.41 -4.97
C PRO A 102 -27.51 16.83 -4.77
N PHE A 103 -26.65 17.23 -5.71
CA PHE A 103 -26.02 18.54 -5.75
C PHE A 103 -25.24 18.91 -4.48
N CYS A 104 -24.60 17.93 -3.85
CA CYS A 104 -23.75 18.16 -2.71
C CYS A 104 -22.35 18.59 -3.17
N ASP A 105 -21.86 19.72 -2.66
CA ASP A 105 -20.49 20.17 -2.90
C ASP A 105 -19.54 19.44 -1.96
N LEU A 106 -18.73 18.53 -2.50
CA LEU A 106 -17.80 17.68 -1.77
C LEU A 106 -16.36 18.21 -1.89
N SER A 107 -15.57 18.04 -0.83
CA SER A 107 -14.16 18.38 -0.77
C SER A 107 -13.37 17.31 -0.03
N ILE A 108 -12.21 16.93 -0.56
CA ILE A 108 -11.33 15.88 -0.04
C ILE A 108 -9.98 16.51 0.29
N THR A 109 -9.49 16.20 1.48
CA THR A 109 -8.17 16.62 1.97
C THR A 109 -7.37 15.40 2.43
N LEU A 110 -6.05 15.48 2.28
CA LEU A 110 -5.12 14.41 2.65
C LEU A 110 -4.11 14.91 3.67
N GLN A 111 -3.77 14.06 4.64
CA GLN A 111 -2.74 14.30 5.63
C GLN A 111 -1.89 13.05 5.84
N ARG A 112 -0.64 13.23 6.26
CA ARG A 112 0.24 12.10 6.58
C ARG A 112 -0.19 11.56 7.94
N VAL A 113 -0.26 10.24 8.08
CA VAL A 113 -0.23 9.62 9.41
C VAL A 113 1.23 9.52 9.84
N PRO A 114 1.68 10.25 10.89
CA PRO A 114 3.08 10.22 11.32
C PRO A 114 3.55 8.80 11.65
N ASN A 115 4.85 8.53 11.46
CA ASN A 115 5.49 7.26 11.80
C ASN A 115 4.76 6.00 11.26
N SER A 116 4.30 6.06 10.00
CA SER A 116 3.52 4.99 9.39
C SER A 116 4.24 4.35 8.20
N GLY A 117 3.80 3.15 7.84
CA GLY A 117 4.43 2.38 6.77
C GLY A 117 5.84 1.89 7.08
N SER A 118 6.14 1.72 8.37
CA SER A 118 7.45 1.28 8.88
C SER A 118 8.59 2.26 8.68
N HIS A 119 8.25 3.54 8.46
CA HIS A 119 9.13 4.66 8.72
C HIS A 119 8.86 5.13 10.15
N ASP A 120 9.82 4.97 11.08
CA ASP A 120 9.71 5.49 12.46
C ASP A 120 10.21 6.93 12.52
N HIS A 121 9.67 7.73 11.62
CA HIS A 121 9.90 9.17 11.50
C HIS A 121 8.76 9.82 10.72
N ASP A 122 8.68 11.15 10.80
CA ASP A 122 7.75 11.96 10.01
C ASP A 122 8.49 13.15 9.40
N ASP A 123 8.23 13.40 8.12
CA ASP A 123 8.84 14.49 7.36
C ASP A 123 7.80 15.15 6.44
N PRO A 124 7.72 16.49 6.41
CA PRO A 124 6.73 17.21 5.58
C PRO A 124 6.86 16.99 4.06
N SER A 125 8.00 16.55 3.57
CA SER A 125 8.26 16.26 2.15
C SER A 125 7.72 14.91 1.70
N ARG A 126 7.29 14.05 2.64
CA ARG A 126 6.70 12.76 2.34
C ARG A 126 5.47 12.89 1.43
N PRO A 127 5.45 12.22 0.27
CA PRO A 127 4.35 12.31 -0.70
C PRO A 127 3.02 11.77 -0.16
N LEU A 128 1.93 12.48 -0.46
CA LEU A 128 0.56 12.14 -0.05
C LEU A 128 -0.27 11.46 -1.15
N GLY A 129 0.15 11.60 -2.41
CA GLY A 129 -0.73 11.42 -3.56
C GLY A 129 -1.68 12.60 -3.72
N ARG A 130 -2.70 12.43 -4.55
CA ARG A 130 -3.74 13.45 -4.78
C ARG A 130 -5.05 12.81 -5.24
N PHE A 131 -6.15 13.54 -5.07
CA PHE A 131 -7.41 13.25 -5.75
C PHE A 131 -7.56 14.20 -6.95
N GLU A 132 -8.09 13.68 -8.05
CA GLU A 132 -8.37 14.46 -9.26
C GLU A 132 -9.77 14.10 -9.80
N PRO A 133 -10.76 15.01 -9.68
CA PRO A 133 -10.71 16.26 -8.91
C PRO A 133 -10.77 16.02 -7.38
N ALA A 134 -10.12 16.85 -6.57
CA ALA A 134 -10.18 16.75 -5.09
C ALA A 134 -11.47 17.35 -4.49
N SER A 135 -12.25 18.07 -5.30
CA SER A 135 -13.54 18.63 -4.91
C SER A 135 -14.47 18.73 -6.11
N GLY A 136 -15.77 18.76 -5.87
CA GLY A 136 -16.77 18.86 -6.93
C GLY A 136 -18.19 18.68 -6.44
N ASN A 137 -19.15 18.93 -7.32
CA ASN A 137 -20.57 18.76 -7.03
C ASN A 137 -21.02 17.36 -7.44
N SER A 138 -21.81 16.71 -6.58
CA SER A 138 -22.30 15.34 -6.81
C SER A 138 -23.43 15.22 -7.85
N GLY A 139 -23.84 16.31 -8.50
CA GLY A 139 -24.82 16.29 -9.57
C GLY A 139 -26.21 15.78 -9.16
N SER A 140 -27.06 15.53 -10.15
CA SER A 140 -28.42 15.03 -9.92
C SER A 140 -28.48 13.55 -9.54
N ASP A 141 -27.45 12.78 -9.85
CA ASP A 141 -27.29 11.37 -9.46
C ASP A 141 -26.75 11.20 -8.03
N ALA A 142 -26.36 12.31 -7.38
CA ALA A 142 -25.86 12.37 -6.01
C ALA A 142 -24.53 11.65 -5.80
N ILE A 143 -23.74 11.45 -6.85
CA ILE A 143 -22.44 10.76 -6.80
C ILE A 143 -21.34 11.71 -7.30
N PHE A 144 -20.32 11.90 -6.46
CA PHE A 144 -19.08 12.54 -6.86
C PHE A 144 -18.02 11.48 -7.16
N GLU A 145 -17.69 11.34 -8.44
CA GLU A 145 -16.62 10.47 -8.92
C GLU A 145 -15.28 11.23 -8.95
N THR A 146 -14.24 10.62 -8.40
CA THR A 146 -12.87 11.16 -8.41
C THR A 146 -11.86 10.03 -8.53
N THR A 147 -10.62 10.35 -8.88
CA THR A 147 -9.52 9.38 -8.94
C THR A 147 -8.42 9.74 -7.95
N TYR A 148 -8.08 8.82 -7.06
CA TYR A 148 -6.87 8.92 -6.25
C TYR A 148 -5.66 8.45 -7.06
N PHE A 149 -4.63 9.29 -7.11
CA PHE A 149 -3.31 8.97 -7.66
C PHE A 149 -2.36 8.75 -6.49
N SER A 150 -2.01 7.48 -6.28
CA SER A 150 -1.05 7.08 -5.27
C SER A 150 0.34 7.56 -5.66
N PRO A 151 1.12 8.11 -4.71
CA PRO A 151 2.55 8.25 -4.91
C PRO A 151 3.20 6.85 -4.87
N GLU A 152 4.54 6.82 -4.91
CA GLU A 152 5.27 5.64 -4.45
C GLU A 152 4.88 5.29 -3.01
N VAL A 153 5.06 4.03 -2.59
CA VAL A 153 4.77 3.60 -1.21
C VAL A 153 5.42 4.57 -0.23
N SER A 154 4.57 5.33 0.46
CA SER A 154 4.95 6.40 1.38
C SER A 154 4.24 6.27 2.73
N GLY A 155 3.90 5.05 3.13
CA GLY A 155 3.15 4.79 4.36
C GLY A 155 1.66 5.09 4.26
N VAL A 156 1.05 5.49 5.38
CA VAL A 156 -0.40 5.66 5.49
C VAL A 156 -0.80 7.14 5.42
N VAL A 157 -1.74 7.46 4.55
CA VAL A 157 -2.33 8.78 4.40
C VAL A 157 -3.72 8.78 5.04
N SER A 158 -4.04 9.78 5.85
CA SER A 158 -5.42 10.03 6.29
C SER A 158 -6.14 10.88 5.24
N LEU A 159 -7.37 10.51 4.97
CA LEU A 159 -8.31 11.22 4.10
C LEU A 159 -9.39 11.82 4.98
N THR A 160 -9.69 13.09 4.76
CA THR A 160 -10.88 13.75 5.32
C THR A 160 -11.73 14.29 4.18
N ALA A 161 -12.96 13.80 4.06
CA ALA A 161 -13.97 14.33 3.16
C ALA A 161 -15.02 15.14 3.93
N THR A 162 -15.44 16.27 3.36
CA THR A 162 -16.54 17.11 3.85
C THR A 162 -17.49 17.44 2.70
N GLY A 163 -18.75 17.76 3.02
CA GLY A 163 -19.78 18.06 2.02
C GLY A 163 -20.72 19.17 2.46
N VAL A 164 -21.25 19.94 1.51
CA VAL A 164 -22.30 20.94 1.75
C VAL A 164 -23.46 20.67 0.79
N GLY A 165 -24.64 20.39 1.35
CA GLY A 165 -25.86 20.14 0.58
C GLY A 165 -26.47 21.41 -0.02
N PRO A 166 -27.47 21.27 -0.91
CA PRO A 166 -28.07 22.39 -1.64
C PRO A 166 -28.81 23.41 -0.76
N GLN A 167 -29.12 23.07 0.50
CA GLN A 167 -29.74 23.99 1.46
C GLN A 167 -28.73 24.40 2.57
N GLY A 168 -27.44 24.20 2.34
CA GLY A 168 -26.37 24.54 3.28
C GLY A 168 -26.17 23.53 4.42
N GLN A 169 -26.74 22.32 4.31
CA GLN A 169 -26.49 21.27 5.31
C GLN A 169 -25.02 20.81 5.23
N ILE A 170 -24.37 20.62 6.37
CA ILE A 170 -22.99 20.13 6.41
C ILE A 170 -22.97 18.61 6.60
N PHE A 171 -22.20 17.93 5.76
CA PHE A 171 -21.97 16.48 5.79
C PHE A 171 -20.50 16.21 6.18
N GLY A 172 -20.29 15.21 7.03
CA GLY A 172 -18.96 14.80 7.48
C GLY A 172 -18.48 15.52 8.77
N PRO A 173 -17.18 15.42 9.11
CA PRO A 173 -16.13 14.81 8.29
C PRO A 173 -16.23 13.28 8.21
N LEU A 174 -16.00 12.73 7.02
CA LEU A 174 -15.65 11.32 6.87
C LEU A 174 -14.13 11.20 6.93
N ASN A 175 -13.63 10.41 7.88
CA ASN A 175 -12.20 10.12 8.03
C ASN A 175 -11.91 8.68 7.61
N LEU A 176 -10.99 8.51 6.67
CA LEU A 176 -10.51 7.22 6.20
C LEU A 176 -8.98 7.21 6.18
N THR A 177 -8.38 6.04 6.00
CA THR A 177 -6.95 5.91 5.73
C THR A 177 -6.72 5.18 4.41
N ILE A 178 -5.65 5.58 3.73
CA ILE A 178 -5.16 4.99 2.50
C ILE A 178 -3.75 4.48 2.79
N GLY A 179 -3.56 3.16 2.72
CA GLY A 179 -2.25 2.54 2.73
C GLY A 179 -1.80 2.23 1.30
N VAL A 180 -0.50 2.36 1.02
CA VAL A 180 0.08 1.92 -0.26
C VAL A 180 1.15 0.89 0.06
N ARG A 181 1.17 -0.25 -0.63
CA ARG A 181 2.15 -1.31 -0.39
C ARG A 181 2.58 -2.03 -1.66
N VAL A 182 3.66 -2.80 -1.55
CA VAL A 182 3.97 -3.88 -2.48
C VAL A 182 3.36 -5.18 -1.95
N PRO A 183 2.48 -5.86 -2.72
CA PRO A 183 1.82 -7.07 -2.25
C PRO A 183 2.80 -8.22 -2.03
N GLY A 184 2.49 -9.04 -1.02
CA GLY A 184 3.13 -10.34 -0.85
C GLY A 184 4.56 -10.31 -0.31
N LEU A 185 5.07 -9.15 0.10
CA LEU A 185 6.34 -9.06 0.82
C LEU A 185 6.32 -9.90 2.10
N LYS A 186 7.44 -10.54 2.39
CA LYS A 186 7.66 -11.38 3.56
C LYS A 186 8.98 -11.03 4.19
N ASP A 187 8.99 -11.03 5.52
CA ASP A 187 10.23 -10.97 6.29
C ASP A 187 11.13 -12.16 5.87
N LEU A 188 12.40 -11.87 5.58
CA LEU A 188 13.41 -12.89 5.36
C LEU A 188 13.61 -13.76 6.61
N GLY A 189 13.42 -13.18 7.79
CA GLY A 189 13.59 -13.86 9.07
C GLY A 189 15.04 -14.22 9.37
N THR A 190 15.29 -14.72 10.58
CA THR A 190 16.62 -15.17 10.99
C THR A 190 17.00 -16.47 10.29
N GLY A 191 18.30 -16.64 9.99
CA GLY A 191 18.82 -17.86 9.37
C GLY A 191 20.15 -18.29 9.96
N ALA A 192 20.47 -19.57 9.84
CA ALA A 192 21.69 -20.14 10.43
C ALA A 192 22.98 -19.57 9.79
N ASN A 193 22.93 -19.21 8.50
CA ASN A 193 24.11 -18.95 7.65
C ASN A 193 24.26 -17.49 7.20
N TYR A 194 23.43 -16.60 7.74
CA TYR A 194 23.53 -15.16 7.52
C TYR A 194 23.14 -14.41 8.79
N ASN A 195 23.58 -13.16 8.89
CA ASN A 195 23.15 -12.22 9.90
C ASN A 195 22.39 -11.09 9.21
N LEU A 196 21.23 -10.72 9.77
CA LEU A 196 20.51 -9.52 9.39
C LEU A 196 21.18 -8.32 10.06
N VAL A 197 21.45 -7.27 9.30
CA VAL A 197 22.08 -6.02 9.74
C VAL A 197 21.38 -4.82 9.08
N GLY A 198 21.72 -3.60 9.48
CA GLY A 198 21.21 -2.37 8.85
C GLY A 198 20.02 -1.73 9.51
N GLN A 199 19.37 -2.43 10.45
CA GLN A 199 18.29 -1.84 11.24
C GLN A 199 18.80 -0.60 11.98
N THR A 200 18.01 0.45 11.96
CA THR A 200 18.25 1.68 12.73
C THR A 200 17.04 2.01 13.58
N ALA A 201 17.14 3.05 14.42
CA ALA A 201 15.96 3.56 15.13
C ALA A 201 14.88 4.10 14.16
N ILE A 202 15.29 4.58 12.97
CA ILE A 202 14.43 5.19 11.95
C ILE A 202 13.75 4.11 11.08
N HIS A 203 14.46 3.00 10.84
CA HIS A 203 13.97 1.84 10.10
C HIS A 203 14.29 0.56 10.91
N PRO A 204 13.47 0.22 11.91
CA PRO A 204 13.75 -0.92 12.79
C PRO A 204 13.58 -2.28 12.09
N VAL A 205 12.91 -2.30 10.94
CA VAL A 205 12.66 -3.48 10.12
C VAL A 205 12.85 -3.16 8.64
N ASN A 206 13.77 -3.85 7.97
CA ASN A 206 14.22 -3.54 6.61
C ASN A 206 14.54 -4.78 5.75
N HIS A 207 14.15 -5.98 6.20
CA HIS A 207 14.47 -7.27 5.57
C HIS A 207 13.27 -7.93 4.86
N PHE A 208 12.37 -7.13 4.28
CA PHE A 208 11.19 -7.65 3.61
C PHE A 208 11.47 -7.85 2.13
N GLY A 209 11.26 -9.06 1.63
CA GLY A 209 11.48 -9.42 0.24
C GLY A 209 10.33 -10.21 -0.34
N THR A 210 10.33 -10.42 -1.65
CA THR A 210 9.39 -11.39 -2.24
C THR A 210 9.73 -12.79 -1.73
N PRO A 211 8.75 -13.71 -1.58
CA PRO A 211 9.02 -15.08 -1.15
C PRO A 211 10.06 -15.79 -2.03
N ARG A 212 10.03 -15.50 -3.33
CA ARG A 212 10.98 -16.04 -4.32
C ARG A 212 12.39 -15.51 -4.06
N PHE A 213 12.54 -14.21 -3.88
CA PHE A 213 13.85 -13.61 -3.63
C PHE A 213 14.43 -14.07 -2.29
N ASN A 214 13.63 -14.07 -1.22
CA ASN A 214 14.05 -14.61 0.08
C ASN A 214 14.56 -16.05 -0.03
N GLY A 215 13.88 -16.91 -0.80
CA GLY A 215 14.33 -18.28 -1.07
C GLY A 215 15.70 -18.33 -1.76
N LYS A 216 15.98 -17.43 -2.71
CA LYS A 216 17.30 -17.31 -3.35
C LYS A 216 18.37 -16.86 -2.36
N LEU A 217 18.07 -15.89 -1.49
CA LEU A 217 19.00 -15.39 -0.47
C LEU A 217 19.39 -16.50 0.51
N VAL A 218 18.41 -17.22 1.06
CA VAL A 218 18.69 -18.38 1.95
C VAL A 218 19.58 -19.40 1.25
N LYS A 219 19.33 -19.70 -0.04
CA LYS A 219 20.18 -20.60 -0.84
C LYS A 219 21.61 -20.06 -0.98
N VAL A 220 21.78 -18.78 -1.29
CA VAL A 220 23.11 -18.13 -1.41
C VAL A 220 23.88 -18.25 -0.09
N ALA A 221 23.25 -17.91 1.03
CA ALA A 221 23.89 -18.01 2.36
C ALA A 221 24.31 -19.45 2.70
N ASN A 222 23.46 -20.43 2.43
CA ASN A 222 23.76 -21.84 2.72
C ASN A 222 24.95 -22.36 1.89
N VAL A 223 24.98 -22.07 0.58
CA VAL A 223 26.09 -22.49 -0.28
C VAL A 223 27.38 -21.75 0.09
N TYR A 224 27.29 -20.47 0.46
CA TYR A 224 28.44 -19.69 0.92
C TYR A 224 29.05 -20.26 2.21
N ALA A 225 28.22 -20.55 3.22
CA ALA A 225 28.67 -21.13 4.48
C ALA A 225 29.29 -22.53 4.29
N ALA A 226 28.82 -23.32 3.32
CA ALA A 226 29.43 -24.59 2.96
C ALA A 226 30.83 -24.43 2.33
N ALA A 227 31.01 -23.41 1.48
CA ALA A 227 32.31 -23.09 0.88
C ALA A 227 33.30 -22.47 1.87
N PHE A 228 32.79 -21.73 2.86
CA PHE A 228 33.59 -21.01 3.85
C PHE A 228 33.05 -21.26 5.27
N PRO A 229 33.35 -22.42 5.86
CA PRO A 229 32.89 -22.76 7.21
C PRO A 229 33.22 -21.65 8.21
N ASN A 230 32.29 -21.37 9.13
CA ASN A 230 32.34 -20.30 10.14
C ASN A 230 32.21 -18.86 9.60
N ASN A 231 32.04 -18.66 8.30
CA ASN A 231 31.72 -17.35 7.73
C ASN A 231 30.22 -17.26 7.40
N LYS A 232 29.59 -16.15 7.78
CA LYS A 232 28.20 -15.84 7.48
C LYS A 232 28.10 -14.59 6.61
N LEU A 233 27.12 -14.56 5.72
CA LEU A 233 26.80 -13.34 4.98
C LEU A 233 26.14 -12.32 5.89
N ARG A 234 26.32 -11.05 5.58
CA ARG A 234 25.65 -9.93 6.26
C ARG A 234 24.64 -9.34 5.29
N TYR A 235 23.38 -9.61 5.53
CA TYR A 235 22.25 -9.09 4.77
C TYR A 235 21.78 -7.79 5.38
N ASN A 236 21.97 -6.70 4.64
CA ASN A 236 21.63 -5.35 5.03
C ASN A 236 20.23 -5.02 4.50
N ASP A 237 20.03 -3.88 3.86
CA ASP A 237 18.72 -3.43 3.42
C ASP A 237 18.13 -4.35 2.32
N ILE A 238 16.82 -4.64 2.39
CA ILE A 238 16.02 -5.28 1.33
C ILE A 238 14.82 -4.40 0.98
N SER A 239 13.84 -4.31 1.87
CA SER A 239 12.72 -3.37 1.79
C SER A 239 12.08 -3.24 3.17
N LEU A 240 11.30 -2.19 3.34
CA LEU A 240 10.39 -2.07 4.49
C LEU A 240 9.20 -3.04 4.35
N PRO A 241 8.46 -3.34 5.43
CA PRO A 241 7.29 -4.22 5.40
C PRO A 241 6.23 -3.94 4.33
N LEU A 242 6.03 -2.66 3.98
CA LEU A 242 5.10 -2.27 2.92
C LEU A 242 5.81 -2.02 1.57
N GLY A 243 7.13 -2.13 1.50
CA GLY A 243 7.94 -1.66 0.39
C GLY A 243 8.25 -0.17 0.50
N GLY A 244 8.45 0.50 -0.64
CA GLY A 244 8.65 1.96 -0.68
C GLY A 244 10.08 2.44 -0.57
N ILE A 245 10.25 3.76 -0.61
CA ILE A 245 11.58 4.37 -0.62
C ILE A 245 12.28 4.07 0.70
N PHE A 246 13.43 3.37 0.66
CA PHE A 246 14.24 3.20 1.86
C PHE A 246 15.08 4.47 2.09
N ASP A 247 14.58 5.38 2.92
CA ASP A 247 15.11 6.74 3.02
C ASP A 247 16.12 6.89 4.17
N LEU A 248 17.38 6.50 3.93
CA LEU A 248 18.44 6.40 4.95
C LEU A 248 18.56 7.59 5.92
N ASN A 249 18.24 8.81 5.48
CA ASN A 249 18.38 10.04 6.25
C ASN A 249 17.07 10.61 6.81
N ALA A 250 15.96 9.88 6.76
CA ALA A 250 14.62 10.36 7.16
C ALA A 250 14.18 11.62 6.38
N LYS A 251 14.42 11.63 5.07
CA LYS A 251 14.15 12.77 4.18
C LYS A 251 13.36 12.40 2.94
N TRP A 252 12.90 11.14 2.82
CA TRP A 252 12.14 10.68 1.65
C TRP A 252 12.84 10.90 0.29
N LEU A 253 14.18 10.96 0.29
CA LEU A 253 15.00 11.13 -0.89
C LEU A 253 15.81 9.85 -1.19
N PRO A 254 16.07 9.52 -2.48
CA PRO A 254 17.02 8.47 -2.85
C PRO A 254 18.35 8.66 -2.12
N PRO A 255 19.01 7.56 -1.72
CA PRO A 255 19.65 6.71 -2.74
C PRO A 255 19.07 5.30 -2.91
N HIS A 256 18.39 4.71 -1.92
CA HIS A 256 17.91 3.31 -1.99
C HIS A 256 16.53 3.18 -2.62
N ALA A 257 16.32 3.85 -3.76
CA ALA A 257 15.06 3.77 -4.48
C ALA A 257 14.78 2.33 -4.99
N SER A 258 15.81 1.56 -5.32
CA SER A 258 15.68 0.18 -5.85
C SER A 258 15.00 -0.78 -4.86
N HIS A 259 15.38 -0.72 -3.59
CA HIS A 259 14.91 -1.57 -2.48
C HIS A 259 13.39 -1.65 -2.29
N ARG A 260 12.63 -0.70 -2.84
CA ARG A 260 11.18 -0.58 -2.65
C ARG A 260 10.32 -1.81 -2.95
N PHE A 261 10.79 -2.72 -3.80
CA PHE A 261 9.99 -3.85 -4.29
C PHE A 261 10.34 -5.18 -3.62
N GLY A 262 11.29 -5.20 -2.69
CA GLY A 262 11.71 -6.44 -2.03
C GLY A 262 12.37 -7.44 -2.98
N VAL A 263 12.98 -6.95 -4.06
CA VAL A 263 13.75 -7.74 -5.04
C VAL A 263 15.21 -7.28 -5.13
N ASP A 264 15.62 -6.39 -4.23
CA ASP A 264 16.95 -5.83 -4.13
C ASP A 264 17.49 -6.12 -2.72
N ILE A 265 18.81 -6.30 -2.59
CA ILE A 265 19.46 -6.45 -1.29
C ILE A 265 20.88 -5.90 -1.29
N ASP A 266 21.29 -5.33 -0.16
CA ASP A 266 22.67 -4.97 0.09
C ASP A 266 23.38 -6.05 0.92
N ILE A 267 24.54 -6.52 0.46
CA ILE A 267 25.36 -7.51 1.14
C ILE A 267 26.68 -6.88 1.55
N GLY A 268 27.02 -7.01 2.83
CA GLY A 268 28.31 -6.56 3.35
C GLY A 268 29.49 -7.24 2.64
N LEU A 269 30.62 -6.53 2.51
CA LEU A 269 31.82 -7.10 1.90
C LEU A 269 32.31 -8.36 2.62
N VAL A 270 32.86 -9.27 1.83
CA VAL A 270 33.50 -10.51 2.28
C VAL A 270 35.02 -10.42 2.09
N PRO A 271 35.84 -11.25 2.77
CA PRO A 271 37.28 -11.28 2.54
C PRO A 271 37.63 -11.41 1.06
N ALA A 272 38.72 -10.75 0.62
CA ALA A 272 39.09 -10.69 -0.80
C ALA A 272 39.22 -12.08 -1.45
N SER A 273 39.69 -13.07 -0.69
CA SER A 273 39.81 -14.47 -1.13
C SER A 273 38.46 -15.16 -1.41
N GLN A 274 37.36 -14.62 -0.89
CA GLN A 274 36.01 -15.22 -0.96
C GLN A 274 35.14 -14.56 -2.06
N ILE A 275 35.50 -13.36 -2.52
CA ILE A 275 34.74 -12.56 -3.50
C ILE A 275 34.41 -13.35 -4.77
N ARG A 276 35.40 -14.01 -5.38
CA ARG A 276 35.18 -14.73 -6.63
C ARG A 276 34.19 -15.88 -6.48
N VAL A 277 34.28 -16.61 -5.37
CA VAL A 277 33.39 -17.74 -5.07
C VAL A 277 31.98 -17.24 -4.77
N LEU A 278 31.82 -16.20 -3.96
CA LEU A 278 30.51 -15.61 -3.69
C LEU A 278 29.82 -15.13 -4.97
N ALA A 279 30.55 -14.51 -5.89
CA ALA A 279 29.98 -14.09 -7.18
C ALA A 279 29.45 -15.27 -8.02
N ILE A 280 30.15 -16.41 -8.01
CA ILE A 280 29.69 -17.65 -8.67
C ILE A 280 28.42 -18.18 -7.98
N ILE A 281 28.38 -18.18 -6.65
CA ILE A 281 27.24 -18.64 -5.87
C ILE A 281 25.99 -17.79 -6.16
N ILE A 282 26.12 -16.47 -6.15
CA ILE A 282 25.03 -15.53 -6.45
C ILE A 282 24.48 -15.78 -7.86
N LYS A 283 25.37 -15.88 -8.85
CA LYS A 283 24.98 -16.20 -10.23
C LYS A 283 24.28 -17.55 -10.33
N GLY A 284 24.79 -18.57 -9.63
CA GLY A 284 24.20 -19.92 -9.56
C GLY A 284 22.84 -19.97 -8.86
N ALA A 285 22.50 -18.97 -8.04
CA ALA A 285 21.17 -18.79 -7.46
C ALA A 285 20.19 -18.07 -8.41
N GLY A 286 20.65 -17.60 -9.57
CA GLY A 286 19.83 -16.89 -10.54
C GLY A 286 19.48 -15.46 -10.11
N ILE A 287 20.41 -14.78 -9.46
CA ILE A 287 20.34 -13.34 -9.15
C ILE A 287 21.17 -12.61 -10.22
N SER A 288 20.52 -11.74 -10.99
CA SER A 288 21.05 -11.26 -12.28
C SER A 288 22.04 -10.11 -12.17
N THR A 289 21.91 -9.27 -11.14
CA THR A 289 22.66 -8.01 -11.07
C THR A 289 23.55 -7.99 -9.83
N ARG A 290 24.79 -7.55 -10.03
CA ARG A 290 25.71 -7.17 -8.96
C ARG A 290 26.27 -5.79 -9.29
N LEU A 291 25.89 -4.78 -8.53
CA LEU A 291 26.59 -3.50 -8.50
C LEU A 291 27.49 -3.50 -7.26
N VAL A 292 28.76 -3.14 -7.44
CA VAL A 292 29.66 -2.93 -6.30
C VAL A 292 29.56 -1.46 -5.93
N GLU A 293 28.91 -1.18 -4.81
CA GLU A 293 28.65 0.17 -4.34
C GLU A 293 29.57 0.44 -3.15
N SER A 294 30.76 1.00 -3.42
CA SER A 294 31.76 1.39 -2.42
C SER A 294 32.11 0.28 -1.40
N ASN A 295 31.31 0.14 -0.34
CA ASN A 295 31.51 -0.72 0.82
C ASN A 295 30.53 -1.92 0.91
N HIS A 296 29.74 -2.20 -0.13
CA HIS A 296 28.82 -3.34 -0.15
C HIS A 296 28.55 -3.80 -1.60
N TRP A 297 27.84 -4.92 -1.74
CA TRP A 297 27.31 -5.39 -3.02
C TRP A 297 25.81 -5.21 -3.04
N HIS A 298 25.30 -4.51 -4.05
CA HIS A 298 23.88 -4.40 -4.33
C HIS A 298 23.49 -5.51 -5.32
N LEU A 299 22.53 -6.34 -4.92
CA LEU A 299 22.02 -7.43 -5.73
C LEU A 299 20.56 -7.20 -6.11
N ARG A 300 20.17 -7.65 -7.31
CA ARG A 300 18.77 -7.63 -7.78
C ARG A 300 18.36 -8.97 -8.35
N GLU A 301 17.14 -9.39 -8.03
CA GLU A 301 16.48 -10.59 -8.59
C GLU A 301 16.29 -10.56 -10.11
#